data_AF-C6RIC9-F1
#
_entry.id   AF-C6RIC9-F1
#
_cell.length_a   1.000
_cell.length_b   1.000
_cell.length_c   1.000
_cell.angle_alpha   90.00
_cell.angle_beta   90.00
_cell.angle_gamma   90.00
#
_symmetry.space_group_name_H-M   'P 1'
#
loop_
_entity.id
_entity.type
_entity.pdbx_description
1 polymer ?
#
loop_
_entity_poly.entity_id
_entity_poly.type
_entity_poly.pdbx_seq_one_letter_code
_entity_poly.pdbx_strand_id
1 'polypeptide(L)' 'MRAQTVKKQILQKMIARDEPIRACNITASNQNVYLIQLERAGIISRKWHDGQGYKIAYFKDDEQRKKAIKWLKAHGVKVA' A
#
# COMPACT_ATOMS: atom_id res chain seq x y z
N MET A 1 9.75 -1.90 14.59
CA MET A 1 10.33 -0.91 13.63
C MET A 1 10.19 -1.31 12.16
N ARG A 2 10.71 -2.48 11.70
CA ARG A 2 10.76 -2.83 10.25
C ARG A 2 9.40 -2.84 9.52
N ALA A 3 8.34 -3.32 10.17
CA ALA A 3 7.01 -3.41 9.57
C ALA A 3 6.39 -2.05 9.20
N GLN A 4 6.61 -1.02 10.03
CA GLN A 4 6.12 0.33 9.73
C GLN A 4 6.88 0.95 8.56
N THR A 5 8.20 0.76 8.49
CA THR A 5 9.04 1.24 7.38
C THR A 5 8.57 0.65 6.04
N VAL A 6 8.28 -0.64 5.97
CA VAL A 6 7.80 -1.29 4.74
C VAL A 6 6.43 -0.75 4.32
N LYS A 7 5.50 -0.57 5.28
CA LYS A 7 4.19 0.06 4.99
C LYS A 7 4.31 1.48 4.45
N LYS A 8 5.21 2.29 5.02
CA LYS A 8 5.51 3.64 4.53
C LYS A 8 5.95 3.61 3.07
N GLN A 9 6.93 2.75 2.76
CA GLN A 9 7.46 2.62 1.39
C GLN A 9 6.39 2.16 0.38
N ILE A 10 5.51 1.23 0.77
CA ILE A 10 4.39 0.79 -0.07
C ILE A 10 3.47 1.98 -0.41
N LEU A 11 2.98 2.68 0.62
CA LEU A 11 2.03 3.78 0.42
C LEU A 11 2.67 4.95 -0.35
N GLN A 12 3.93 5.29 -0.07
CA GLN A 12 4.66 6.32 -0.81
C GLN A 12 4.79 5.95 -2.29
N LYS A 13 5.16 4.70 -2.62
CA LYS A 13 5.23 4.24 -4.01
C LYS A 13 3.88 4.31 -4.71
N MET A 14 2.80 3.89 -4.05
CA MET A 14 1.45 3.95 -4.62
C MET A 14 0.99 5.39 -4.86
N ILE A 15 1.25 6.32 -3.93
CA ILE A 15 0.88 7.73 -4.10
C ILE A 15 1.71 8.42 -5.19
N ALA A 16 3.02 8.16 -5.24
CA ALA A 16 3.92 8.80 -6.19
C ALA A 16 3.70 8.34 -7.64
N ARG A 17 3.29 7.08 -7.84
CA ARG A 17 3.05 6.51 -9.17
C ARG A 17 1.59 6.54 -9.60
N ASP A 18 0.68 6.74 -8.65
CA ASP A 18 -0.76 6.59 -8.86
C ASP A 18 -1.15 5.24 -9.49
N GLU A 19 -0.35 4.20 -9.19
CA GLU A 19 -0.45 2.87 -9.81
C GLU A 19 -0.70 1.77 -8.77
N PRO A 20 -1.40 0.69 -9.15
CA PRO A 20 -1.47 -0.52 -8.34
C PRO A 20 -0.09 -1.14 -8.09
N ILE A 21 0.13 -1.66 -6.89
CA ILE A 21 1.38 -2.31 -6.50
C ILE A 21 1.19 -3.83 -6.33
N ARG A 22 2.17 -4.60 -6.82
CA ARG A 22 2.28 -6.04 -6.61
C ARG A 22 3.11 -6.37 -5.38
N ALA A 23 2.87 -7.53 -4.78
CA ALA A 23 3.69 -8.02 -3.67
C ALA A 23 5.18 -8.11 -4.04
N CYS A 24 5.51 -8.54 -5.26
CA CYS A 24 6.88 -8.64 -5.75
C CYS A 24 7.60 -7.28 -5.89
N ASN A 25 6.87 -6.16 -5.97
CA ASN A 25 7.45 -4.82 -6.06
C ASN A 25 7.94 -4.29 -4.68
N ILE A 26 7.78 -5.09 -3.62
CA ILE A 26 8.09 -4.75 -2.23
C ILE A 26 9.37 -5.49 -1.81
N THR A 27 10.41 -4.73 -1.49
CA THR A 27 11.70 -5.26 -1.04
C THR A 27 11.66 -5.64 0.45
N ALA A 28 10.88 -6.66 0.80
CA ALA A 28 10.79 -7.22 2.15
C ALA A 28 10.41 -8.70 2.09
N SER A 29 10.70 -9.46 3.14
CA SER A 29 10.07 -10.77 3.34
C SER A 29 8.61 -10.60 3.75
N ASN A 30 7.75 -11.59 3.50
CA ASN A 30 6.32 -11.55 3.91
C ASN A 30 5.53 -10.36 3.34
N GLN A 31 5.78 -10.00 2.08
CA GLN A 31 5.21 -8.83 1.38
C GLN A 31 3.67 -8.78 1.49
N ASN A 32 3.03 -9.93 1.31
CA ASN A 32 1.58 -10.08 1.40
C ASN A 32 1.03 -9.71 2.77
N VAL A 33 1.76 -9.95 3.86
CA VAL A 33 1.31 -9.62 5.22
C VAL A 33 1.15 -8.11 5.38
N TYR A 34 2.08 -7.32 4.84
CA TYR A 34 1.99 -5.86 4.93
C TYR A 34 0.80 -5.31 4.13
N LEU A 35 0.54 -5.89 2.95
CA LEU A 35 -0.62 -5.52 2.14
C LEU A 35 -1.94 -5.90 2.82
N ILE A 36 -2.02 -7.09 3.45
CA ILE A 36 -3.20 -7.50 4.23
C ILE A 36 -3.43 -6.58 5.42
N GLN A 37 -2.38 -6.16 6.12
CA GLN A 37 -2.50 -5.24 7.25
C GLN A 37 -3.00 -3.85 6.83
N LEU A 38 -2.58 -3.35 5.66
CA LEU A 38 -3.06 -2.08 5.10
C LEU A 38 -4.51 -2.18 4.60
N GLU A 39 -4.89 -3.33 4.02
CA GLU A 39 -6.26 -3.65 3.61
C GLU A 39 -7.21 -3.71 4.82
N ARG A 40 -6.82 -4.43 5.88
CA ARG A 40 -7.60 -4.49 7.14
C ARG A 40 -7.77 -3.13 7.82
N ALA A 41 -6.81 -2.22 7.62
CA ALA A 41 -6.91 -0.84 8.10
C ALA A 41 -7.75 0.07 7.18
N GLY A 42 -8.28 -0.45 6.06
CA GLY A 42 -9.08 0.30 5.09
C GLY A 42 -8.28 1.36 4.31
N ILE A 43 -6.94 1.26 4.30
CA ILE A 43 -6.06 2.23 3.64
C ILE A 43 -5.94 1.93 2.14
N ILE A 44 -5.97 0.64 1.78
CA ILE A 44 -5.91 0.16 0.39
C ILE A 44 -6.98 -0.91 0.18
N SER A 45 -7.22 -1.24 -1.08
CA SER A 45 -7.97 -2.43 -1.48
C SER A 45 -7.08 -3.39 -2.26
N ARG A 46 -7.44 -4.67 -2.27
CA ARG A 46 -6.76 -5.71 -3.05
C ARG A 46 -7.74 -6.45 -3.94
N LYS A 47 -7.37 -6.67 -5.20
CA LYS A 47 -8.13 -7.48 -6.15
C LYS A 47 -7.23 -8.51 -6.83
N TRP A 48 -7.80 -9.60 -7.31
CA TRP A 48 -7.07 -10.52 -8.19
C TRP A 48 -6.71 -9.78 -9.48
N HIS A 49 -5.48 -10.00 -9.95
CA HIS A 49 -5.09 -9.59 -11.28
C HIS A 49 -5.63 -10.65 -12.24
N ASP A 50 -6.52 -10.24 -13.13
CA ASP A 50 -7.19 -11.13 -14.07
C ASP A 50 -6.15 -11.97 -14.83
N GLY A 51 -6.35 -13.29 -14.81
CA GLY A 51 -5.53 -14.28 -15.51
C GLY A 51 -4.12 -14.52 -14.97
N GLN A 52 -3.65 -13.79 -13.95
CA GLN A 52 -2.24 -13.88 -13.51
C GLN A 52 -2.02 -14.55 -12.16
N GLY A 53 -3.07 -15.03 -11.49
CA GLY A 53 -2.92 -15.85 -10.27
C GLY A 53 -2.31 -15.13 -9.07
N TYR A 54 -2.31 -13.79 -9.05
CA TYR A 54 -1.87 -12.99 -7.90
C TYR A 54 -2.80 -11.80 -7.64
N LYS A 55 -2.69 -11.19 -6.45
CA LYS A 55 -3.44 -9.98 -6.08
C LYS A 55 -2.60 -8.71 -6.26
N ILE A 56 -3.24 -7.63 -6.72
CA ILE A 56 -2.70 -6.27 -6.74
C ILE A 56 -3.35 -5.42 -5.67
N ALA A 57 -2.57 -4.54 -5.06
CA ALA A 57 -3.03 -3.53 -4.12
C ALA A 57 -3.21 -2.19 -4.83
N TYR A 58 -4.33 -1.50 -4.61
CA TYR A 58 -4.70 -0.26 -5.28
C TYR A 58 -5.52 0.65 -4.36
N PHE A 59 -5.65 1.92 -4.72
CA PHE A 59 -6.65 2.82 -4.13
C PHE A 59 -7.94 2.71 -4.95
N LYS A 60 -9.04 2.33 -4.32
CA LYS A 60 -10.34 2.19 -5.01
C LYS A 60 -11.02 3.55 -5.26
N ASP A 61 -10.68 4.54 -4.45
CA ASP A 61 -11.24 5.88 -4.47
C ASP A 61 -10.25 6.90 -3.87
N ASP A 62 -10.56 8.18 -4.06
CA ASP A 62 -9.81 9.30 -3.50
C ASP A 62 -9.83 9.32 -1.96
N GLU A 63 -10.83 8.72 -1.32
CA GLU A 63 -10.86 8.65 0.15
C GLU A 63 -9.76 7.74 0.70
N GLN A 64 -9.52 6.59 0.06
CA GLN A 64 -8.41 5.70 0.40
C GLN A 64 -7.08 6.39 0.19
N ARG A 65 -6.92 7.14 -0.91
CA ARG A 65 -5.73 7.95 -1.16
C ARG A 65 -5.51 8.99 -0.05
N LYS A 66 -6.56 9.73 0.33
CA LYS A 66 -6.52 10.70 1.44
C LYS A 66 -6.20 10.02 2.79
N LYS A 67 -6.77 8.85 3.06
CA LYS A 67 -6.46 8.05 4.27
C LYS A 67 -5.01 7.59 4.29
N ALA A 68 -4.45 7.16 3.15
CA ALA A 68 -3.05 6.79 3.02
C ALA A 68 -2.12 7.98 3.30
N ILE A 69 -2.42 9.16 2.73
CA ILE A 69 -1.67 10.40 3.00
C ILE A 69 -1.76 10.77 4.49
N LYS A 70 -2.95 10.73 5.09
CA LYS A 70 -3.14 11.00 6.53
C LYS A 70 -2.35 10.02 7.40
N TRP A 71 -2.36 8.74 7.04
CA TRP A 71 -1.59 7.70 7.73
C TRP A 71 -0.09 7.98 7.66
N LEU A 72 0.42 8.35 6.47
CA LEU A 72 1.84 8.70 6.28
C LEU A 72 2.23 9.92 7.13
N LYS A 73 1.42 10.98 7.12
CA LYS A 73 1.65 12.19 7.95
C LYS A 73 1.68 11.86 9.44
N ALA A 74 0.73 11.04 9.92
CA ALA A 74 0.69 10.59 11.32
C ALA A 74 1.93 9.78 11.74
N HIS A 75 2.62 9.18 10.77
CA HIS A 75 3.86 8.42 11.01
C HIS A 75 5.12 9.23 10.62
N GLY A 76 5.03 10.56 10.52
CA GLY A 76 6.17 11.46 10.31
C GLY A 76 6.72 11.49 8.88
N VAL A 77 5.94 11.06 7.88
CA VAL A 77 6.35 11.10 6.48
C VAL A 77 5.79 12.37 5.82
N LYS A 78 6.68 13.19 5.24
CA LYS A 78 6.28 14.30 4.36
C LYS A 78 5.85 13.72 3.00
N VAL A 79 4.61 13.96 2.62
CA VAL A 79 4.06 13.62 1.30
C VAL A 79 3.91 14.95 0.56
N ALA A 80 4.56 15.06 -0.60
CA ALA A 80 4.53 16.24 -1.46
C ALA A 80 3.18 16.37 -2.18
#